data_AF-A0A2U0AGT7-F1
#
_entry.id   AF-A0A2U0AGT7-F1
#
_cell.length_a   1.000
_cell.length_b   1.000
_cell.length_c   1.000
_cell.angle_alpha   90.00
_cell.angle_beta   90.00
_cell.angle_gamma   90.00
#
_symmetry.space_group_name_H-M   'P 1'
#
loop_
_entity.id
_entity.type
_entity.pdbx_description
1 polymer ?
#
loop_
_entity_poly.entity_id
_entity_poly.type
_entity_poly.pdbx_seq_one_letter_code
_entity_poly.pdbx_strand_id
1 'polypeptide(L)'
;MEYSIKTGDPAKLSTACLVVGIFSKRQLTPLAQLLDKSSKGALQSILKRGDMNGESGQQLLLYDLPGIQAERVLLIGLGKQRDFNRKQYAKCVTSVIKSLNRKHAMEAIWGLSELNNDDFTLPQAVTETVVSAEAGLYQCNDTKSEV
;
A
#
# COMPACT_ATOMS: atom_id res chain seq x y z
N MET A 1 -6.94 -15.60 -2.53
CA MET A 1 -7.71 -14.35 -2.35
C MET A 1 -8.52 -14.08 -3.62
N GLU A 2 -9.44 -13.11 -3.61
CA GLU A 2 -10.08 -12.61 -4.85
C GLU A 2 -9.46 -11.27 -5.24
N TYR A 3 -9.30 -11.04 -6.55
CA TYR A 3 -8.71 -9.82 -7.10
C TYR A 3 -9.66 -9.20 -8.13
N SER A 4 -9.82 -7.89 -8.07
CA SER A 4 -10.54 -7.11 -9.07
C SER A 4 -9.83 -5.78 -9.32
N ILE A 5 -10.02 -5.22 -10.51
CA ILE A 5 -9.46 -3.91 -10.89
C ILE A 5 -10.58 -2.88 -10.76
N LYS A 6 -10.33 -1.82 -10.00
CA LYS A 6 -11.22 -0.66 -9.87
C LYS A 6 -10.52 0.56 -10.46
N THR A 7 -11.24 1.35 -11.26
CA THR A 7 -10.79 2.64 -11.77
C THR A 7 -11.70 3.75 -11.23
N GLY A 8 -11.11 4.87 -10.82
CA GLY A 8 -11.87 5.96 -10.24
C GLY A 8 -11.00 6.93 -9.44
N ASP A 9 -11.66 7.92 -8.83
CA ASP A 9 -11.01 8.88 -7.94
C ASP A 9 -10.64 8.17 -6.62
N PRO A 10 -9.34 8.09 -6.25
CA PRO A 10 -8.90 7.36 -5.05
C PRO A 10 -9.53 7.88 -3.76
N ALA A 11 -9.94 9.16 -3.71
CA ALA A 11 -10.61 9.73 -2.55
C ALA A 11 -12.07 9.27 -2.39
N LYS A 12 -12.71 8.85 -3.48
CA LYS A 12 -14.12 8.41 -3.53
C LYS A 12 -14.28 6.88 -3.55
N LEU A 13 -13.20 6.14 -3.34
CA LEU A 13 -13.26 4.69 -3.27
C LEU A 13 -13.70 4.27 -1.86
N SER A 14 -14.93 3.78 -1.74
CA SER A 14 -15.43 3.14 -0.52
C SER A 14 -14.78 1.76 -0.39
N THR A 15 -13.90 1.59 0.60
CA THR A 15 -13.24 0.33 0.90
C THR A 15 -12.79 0.31 2.37
N ALA A 16 -12.61 -0.89 2.92
CA ALA A 16 -12.17 -1.07 4.30
C ALA A 16 -10.72 -0.62 4.52
N CYS A 17 -9.86 -0.64 3.50
CA CYS A 17 -8.48 -0.14 3.59
C CYS A 17 -7.92 0.29 2.23
N LEU A 18 -7.44 1.53 2.13
CA LEU A 18 -6.73 2.04 0.95
C LEU A 18 -5.22 2.05 1.19
N VAL A 19 -4.45 1.39 0.33
CA VAL A 19 -3.00 1.26 0.47
C VAL A 19 -2.27 2.26 -0.42
N VAL A 20 -1.41 3.08 0.16
CA VAL A 20 -0.65 4.11 -0.57
C VAL A 20 0.80 4.21 -0.12
N GLY A 21 1.64 4.74 -1.01
CA GLY A 21 3.11 4.71 -0.86
C GLY A 21 3.69 6.08 -0.59
N ILE A 22 4.81 6.09 0.14
CA ILE A 22 5.60 7.29 0.43
C ILE A 22 7.08 6.92 0.26
N PHE A 23 7.80 7.67 -0.55
CA PHE A 23 9.25 7.53 -0.68
C PHE A 23 9.98 8.25 0.47
N SER A 24 11.23 7.87 0.68
CA SER A 24 12.13 8.48 1.67
C SER A 24 12.18 9.99 1.52
N LYS A 25 12.50 10.70 2.61
CA LYS A 25 12.43 12.17 2.67
C LYS A 25 11.00 12.69 2.50
N ARG A 26 9.99 11.91 2.94
CA ARG A 26 8.58 12.32 3.02
C ARG A 26 7.99 12.69 1.65
N GLN A 27 8.43 12.01 0.60
CA GLN A 27 7.96 12.27 -0.76
C GLN A 27 6.72 11.43 -1.06
N LEU A 28 5.58 12.09 -1.21
CA LEU A 28 4.31 11.44 -1.56
C LEU A 28 4.35 10.92 -3.00
N THR A 29 3.88 9.69 -3.22
CA THR A 29 3.62 9.16 -4.57
C THR A 29 2.47 9.92 -5.25
N PRO A 30 2.31 9.82 -6.59
CA PRO A 30 1.23 10.54 -7.29
C PRO A 30 -0.16 10.32 -6.69
N LEU A 31 -0.51 9.06 -6.38
CA LEU A 31 -1.79 8.73 -5.74
C LEU A 31 -1.87 9.29 -4.32
N ALA A 32 -0.79 9.23 -3.54
CA ALA A 32 -0.76 9.83 -2.20
C ALA A 32 -0.90 11.37 -2.24
N GLN A 33 -0.41 12.04 -3.28
CA GLN A 33 -0.61 13.48 -3.48
C GLN A 33 -2.08 13.81 -3.79
N LEU A 34 -2.78 12.98 -4.57
CA LEU A 34 -4.22 13.16 -4.84
C LEU A 34 -5.06 13.01 -3.56
N LEU A 35 -4.71 12.02 -2.72
CA LEU A 35 -5.34 11.86 -1.40
C LEU A 35 -5.01 13.02 -0.46
N ASP A 36 -3.77 13.51 -0.46
CA ASP A 36 -3.37 14.64 0.39
C ASP A 36 -4.12 15.92 0.02
N LYS A 37 -4.33 16.18 -1.28
CA LYS A 37 -5.18 17.28 -1.76
C LYS A 37 -6.61 17.15 -1.28
N SER A 38 -7.20 15.96 -1.41
CA SER A 38 -8.59 15.68 -1.00
C SER A 38 -8.76 15.78 0.52
N SER A 39 -7.71 15.46 1.27
CA SER A 39 -7.65 15.53 2.73
C SER A 39 -7.09 16.84 3.29
N LYS A 40 -6.99 17.89 2.45
CA LYS A 40 -6.55 19.23 2.86
C LYS A 40 -5.16 19.25 3.53
N GLY A 41 -4.23 18.41 3.07
CA GLY A 41 -2.85 18.37 3.56
C GLY A 41 -2.63 17.49 4.79
N ALA A 42 -3.57 16.59 5.13
CA ALA A 42 -3.49 15.75 6.31
C ALA A 42 -2.27 14.81 6.27
N LEU A 43 -1.95 14.21 5.10
CA LEU A 43 -0.80 13.30 4.98
C LEU A 43 0.51 14.08 5.14
N GLN A 44 0.64 15.25 4.52
CA GLN A 44 1.81 16.10 4.72
C GLN A 44 1.96 16.56 6.17
N SER A 45 0.87 16.86 6.87
CA SER A 45 0.90 17.24 8.29
C SER A 45 1.48 16.11 9.15
N ILE A 46 1.05 14.87 8.93
CA ILE A 46 1.56 13.67 9.60
C ILE A 46 3.05 13.45 9.29
N LEU A 47 3.43 13.58 8.03
CA LEU A 47 4.84 13.48 7.63
C LEU A 47 5.70 14.58 8.29
N LYS A 48 5.19 15.81 8.41
CA LYS A 48 5.90 16.92 9.08
C LYS A 48 6.10 16.66 10.56
N ARG A 49 5.12 16.04 11.24
CA ARG A 49 5.21 15.64 12.66
C ARG A 49 6.27 14.56 12.89
N GLY A 50 6.60 13.78 11.87
CA GLY A 50 7.66 12.79 11.91
C GLY A 50 7.19 11.37 12.21
N ASP A 51 5.87 11.12 12.21
CA ASP A 51 5.29 9.79 12.42
C ASP A 51 5.75 8.78 11.34
N MET A 52 6.09 9.29 10.15
CA MET A 52 6.61 8.51 9.03
C MET A 52 7.63 9.31 8.21
N ASN A 53 8.68 8.64 7.71
CA ASN A 53 9.72 9.26 6.88
C ASN A 53 9.88 8.62 5.49
N GLY A 54 9.18 7.50 5.24
CA GLY A 54 9.17 6.78 3.96
C GLY A 54 10.29 5.75 3.82
N GLU A 55 10.91 5.33 4.92
CA GLU A 55 11.87 4.22 4.93
C GLU A 55 11.25 2.89 4.49
N SER A 56 12.03 2.05 3.82
CA SER A 56 11.53 0.82 3.21
C SER A 56 10.91 -0.11 4.28
N GLY A 57 9.67 -0.53 4.07
CA GLY A 57 8.96 -1.42 4.97
C GLY A 57 8.30 -0.75 6.17
N GLN A 58 8.48 0.57 6.35
CA GLN A 58 7.71 1.33 7.34
C GLN A 58 6.23 1.31 6.96
N GLN A 59 5.35 1.19 7.96
CA GLN A 59 3.90 1.19 7.75
C GLN A 59 3.23 2.09 8.78
N LEU A 60 2.28 2.91 8.35
CA LEU A 60 1.47 3.74 9.23
C LEU A 60 0.00 3.61 8.81
N LEU A 61 -0.84 3.15 9.73
CA LEU A 61 -2.28 3.03 9.49
C LEU A 61 -2.97 4.27 10.05
N LEU A 62 -3.74 4.93 9.18
CA LEU A 62 -4.52 6.10 9.51
C LEU A 62 -6.00 5.75 9.43
N TYR A 63 -6.78 6.34 10.32
CA TYR A 63 -8.21 6.16 10.43
C TYR A 63 -8.90 7.47 10.10
N ASP A 64 -10.08 7.39 9.47
CA ASP A 64 -11.00 8.51 9.27
C ASP A 64 -10.32 9.77 8.70
N LEU A 65 -9.57 9.61 7.60
CA LEU A 65 -8.95 10.74 6.94
C LEU A 65 -10.05 11.69 6.40
N PRO A 66 -9.98 12.99 6.70
CA PRO A 66 -10.99 13.93 6.21
C PRO A 66 -11.00 13.92 4.68
N GLY A 67 -12.19 13.90 4.08
CA GLY A 67 -12.35 13.95 2.62
C GLY A 67 -12.01 12.65 1.87
N ILE A 68 -11.67 11.57 2.58
CA ILE A 68 -11.42 10.25 2.01
C ILE A 68 -12.55 9.30 2.44
N GLN A 69 -13.13 8.56 1.50
CA GLN A 69 -14.23 7.61 1.78
C GLN A 69 -13.76 6.25 2.33
N ALA A 70 -12.49 5.89 2.13
CA ALA A 70 -11.94 4.68 2.71
C ALA A 70 -11.88 4.80 4.24
N GLU A 71 -12.33 3.76 4.94
CA GLU A 71 -12.35 3.72 6.42
C GLU A 71 -10.94 3.86 7.01
N ARG A 72 -9.97 3.25 6.33
CA ARG A 72 -8.57 3.22 6.73
C ARG A 72 -7.67 3.53 5.54
N VAL A 73 -6.58 4.23 5.80
CA VAL A 73 -5.50 4.47 4.83
C VAL A 73 -4.20 3.90 5.38
N LEU A 74 -3.64 2.90 4.72
CA LEU A 74 -2.35 2.33 5.05
C LEU A 74 -1.26 3.00 4.21
N LEU A 75 -0.42 3.80 4.87
CA LEU A 75 0.79 4.35 4.30
C LEU A 75 1.92 3.33 4.37
N ILE A 76 2.70 3.20 3.30
CA ILE A 76 3.87 2.33 3.23
C ILE A 76 5.08 3.10 2.75
N GLY A 77 6.19 2.91 3.46
CA GLY A 77 7.48 3.48 3.10
C GLY A 77 8.14 2.62 2.03
N LEU A 78 8.40 3.24 0.89
CA LEU A 78 8.98 2.59 -0.29
C LEU A 78 10.52 2.67 -0.30
N GLY A 79 11.12 3.47 0.59
CA GLY A 79 12.55 3.75 0.58
C GLY A 79 12.94 4.82 -0.44
N LYS A 80 14.19 4.84 -0.86
CA LYS A 80 14.68 5.81 -1.84
C LYS A 80 14.12 5.48 -3.21
N GLN A 81 13.56 6.47 -3.91
CA GLN A 81 12.93 6.27 -5.23
C GLN A 81 13.87 5.60 -6.24
N ARG A 82 15.15 5.97 -6.25
CA ARG A 82 16.17 5.37 -7.14
C ARG A 82 16.47 3.90 -6.86
N ASP A 83 16.22 3.43 -5.63
CA ASP A 83 16.50 2.06 -5.24
C ASP A 83 15.23 1.18 -5.46
N PHE A 84 14.07 1.82 -5.69
CA PHE A 84 12.78 1.16 -5.85
C PHE A 84 12.73 0.37 -7.15
N ASN A 85 12.92 -0.93 -7.02
CA ASN A 85 12.94 -1.91 -8.10
C ASN A 85 11.92 -3.02 -7.86
N ARG A 86 11.80 -3.95 -8.81
CA ARG A 86 10.87 -5.08 -8.73
C ARG A 86 11.02 -5.92 -7.45
N LYS A 87 12.25 -6.14 -6.96
CA LYS A 87 12.48 -6.91 -5.72
C LYS A 87 11.95 -6.16 -4.49
N GLN A 88 12.11 -4.85 -4.45
CA GLN A 88 11.58 -4.02 -3.36
C GLN A 88 10.05 -3.92 -3.43
N TYR A 89 9.49 -3.82 -4.64
CA TYR A 89 8.05 -3.87 -4.88
C TYR A 89 7.44 -5.18 -4.33
N ALA A 90 7.99 -6.34 -4.70
CA ALA A 90 7.54 -7.64 -4.20
C ALA A 90 7.59 -7.74 -2.67
N LYS A 91 8.71 -7.30 -2.05
CA LYS A 91 8.84 -7.24 -0.58
C LYS A 91 7.80 -6.33 0.07
N CYS A 92 7.50 -5.19 -0.56
CA CYS A 92 6.47 -4.26 -0.12
C CYS A 92 5.10 -4.95 -0.12
N VAL A 93 4.71 -5.57 -1.24
CA VAL A 93 3.45 -6.34 -1.36
C VAL A 93 3.33 -7.37 -0.24
N THR A 94 4.34 -8.23 -0.07
CA THR A 94 4.32 -9.28 0.95
C THR A 94 4.17 -8.71 2.37
N SER A 95 4.88 -7.63 2.69
CA SER A 95 4.80 -6.97 4.00
C SER A 95 3.41 -6.42 4.28
N VAL A 96 2.78 -5.83 3.26
CA VAL A 96 1.46 -5.21 3.38
C VAL A 96 0.37 -6.24 3.53
N ILE A 97 0.39 -7.28 2.69
CA ILE A 97 -0.60 -8.35 2.73
C ILE A 97 -0.56 -9.05 4.09
N LYS A 98 0.62 -9.32 4.65
CA LYS A 98 0.76 -9.83 6.02
C LYS A 98 0.21 -8.88 7.07
N SER A 99 0.40 -7.58 6.90
CA SER A 99 -0.16 -6.59 7.83
C SER A 99 -1.67 -6.42 7.71
N LEU A 100 -2.23 -6.50 6.51
CA LEU A 100 -3.68 -6.47 6.30
C LEU A 100 -4.35 -7.71 6.89
N ASN A 101 -3.74 -8.89 6.71
CA ASN A 101 -4.25 -10.15 7.27
C ASN A 101 -4.29 -10.11 8.81
N ARG A 102 -3.22 -9.59 9.45
CA ARG A 102 -3.16 -9.42 10.91
C ARG A 102 -4.16 -8.38 11.46
N LYS A 103 -4.55 -7.40 10.64
CA LYS A 103 -5.46 -6.31 11.02
C LYS A 103 -6.90 -6.56 10.60
N HIS A 104 -7.22 -7.78 10.15
CA HIS A 104 -8.55 -8.21 9.73
C HIS A 104 -9.22 -7.24 8.73
N ALA A 105 -8.46 -6.74 7.76
CA ALA A 105 -9.03 -5.98 6.65
C ALA A 105 -9.70 -6.95 5.67
N MET A 106 -11.04 -6.93 5.60
CA MET A 106 -11.81 -7.82 4.70
C MET A 106 -11.63 -7.48 3.22
N GLU A 107 -11.41 -6.20 2.91
CA GLU A 107 -11.13 -5.70 1.57
C GLU A 107 -10.01 -4.66 1.66
N ALA A 108 -9.16 -4.59 0.64
CA ALA A 108 -8.24 -3.48 0.48
C ALA A 108 -8.04 -3.11 -0.99
N ILE A 109 -7.86 -1.83 -1.26
CA ILE A 109 -7.49 -1.31 -2.58
C ILE A 109 -5.99 -1.04 -2.60
N TRP A 110 -5.31 -1.63 -3.57
CA TRP A 110 -3.88 -1.49 -3.77
C TRP A 110 -3.54 -0.32 -4.70
N GLY A 111 -3.09 0.80 -4.13
CA GLY A 111 -2.77 2.03 -4.86
C GLY A 111 -1.32 2.16 -5.35
N LEU A 112 -0.54 1.07 -5.39
CA LEU A 112 0.87 1.11 -5.82
C LEU A 112 1.10 0.59 -7.24
N SER A 113 0.11 -0.01 -7.89
CA SER A 113 0.26 -0.56 -9.26
C SER A 113 0.53 0.50 -10.33
N GLU A 114 0.21 1.76 -10.06
CA GLU A 114 0.49 2.87 -10.98
C GLU A 114 1.93 3.39 -10.91
N LEU A 115 2.73 2.89 -9.95
CA LEU A 115 4.13 3.27 -9.82
C LEU A 115 4.95 2.60 -10.92
N ASN A 116 5.01 3.22 -12.10
CA ASN A 116 5.89 2.79 -13.18
C ASN A 116 7.30 3.34 -12.97
N ASN A 117 8.29 2.53 -13.31
CA ASN A 117 9.70 2.92 -13.41
C ASN A 117 10.34 2.16 -14.58
N ASP A 118 11.63 2.40 -14.82
CA ASP A 118 12.36 1.71 -15.89
C ASP A 118 12.49 0.18 -15.65
N ASP A 119 12.34 -0.28 -14.41
CA ASP A 119 12.47 -1.70 -14.02
C ASP A 119 11.20 -2.52 -14.28
N PHE A 120 10.01 -1.91 -14.24
CA PHE A 120 8.75 -2.62 -14.45
C PHE A 120 7.61 -1.74 -14.96
N THR A 121 6.81 -2.33 -15.84
CA THR A 121 5.60 -1.77 -16.42
C THR A 121 4.37 -2.07 -15.57
N LEU A 122 3.25 -1.36 -15.81
CA LEU A 122 1.99 -1.59 -15.09
C LEU A 122 1.52 -3.07 -15.11
N PRO A 123 1.51 -3.79 -16.26
CA PRO A 123 1.13 -5.21 -16.27
C PRO A 123 2.06 -6.07 -15.41
N GLN A 124 3.36 -5.76 -15.38
CA GLN A 124 4.33 -6.44 -14.54
C GLN A 124 4.10 -6.12 -13.06
N ALA A 125 3.77 -4.87 -12.71
CA ALA A 125 3.43 -4.48 -11.34
C ALA A 125 2.19 -5.23 -10.83
N VAL A 126 1.13 -5.32 -11.64
CA VAL A 126 -0.10 -6.04 -11.30
C VAL A 126 0.19 -7.54 -11.12
N THR A 127 0.93 -8.14 -12.05
CA THR A 127 1.33 -9.55 -11.97
C THR A 127 2.15 -9.82 -10.71
N GLU A 128 3.15 -8.98 -10.44
CA GLU A 128 4.00 -9.11 -9.26
C GLU A 128 3.22 -8.94 -7.96
N THR A 129 2.22 -8.05 -7.93
CA THR A 129 1.32 -7.89 -6.78
C THR A 129 0.57 -9.17 -6.50
N VAL A 130 -0.09 -9.77 -7.50
CA VAL A 130 -0.88 -10.99 -7.29
C VAL A 130 0.01 -12.15 -6.86
N VAL A 131 1.13 -12.37 -7.56
CA VAL A 131 2.08 -13.45 -7.24
C VAL A 131 2.67 -13.29 -5.83
N SER A 132 3.12 -12.08 -5.48
CA SER A 132 3.71 -11.81 -4.16
C SER A 132 2.67 -11.89 -3.03
N ALA A 133 1.42 -11.51 -3.30
CA ALA A 133 0.34 -11.59 -2.32
C ALA A 133 0.00 -13.05 -1.98
N GLU A 134 -0.21 -13.90 -2.99
CA GLU A 134 -0.49 -15.33 -2.79
C GLU A 134 0.70 -16.05 -2.15
N ALA A 135 1.92 -15.81 -2.64
CA ALA A 135 3.13 -16.38 -2.03
C ALA A 135 3.34 -15.92 -0.58
N GLY A 136 2.95 -14.68 -0.25
CA GLY A 136 3.08 -14.11 1.09
C GLY A 136 2.14 -14.69 2.14
N LEU A 137 1.01 -15.26 1.70
CA LEU A 137 -0.02 -15.85 2.56
C LEU A 137 0.00 -17.37 2.60
N TYR A 138 0.70 -18.01 1.67
CA TYR A 138 0.80 -19.47 1.63
C TYR A 138 1.28 -20.05 2.96
N GLN A 139 0.52 -21.01 3.49
CA GLN A 139 0.86 -21.78 4.68
C GLN A 139 0.46 -23.23 4.43
N CYS A 140 1.38 -24.15 4.68
CA CYS A 140 1.08 -25.59 4.69
C CYS A 140 0.78 -25.99 6.14
N ASN A 141 -0.50 -26.21 6.43
CA ASN A 141 -0.97 -26.62 7.76
C ASN A 141 -1.54 -28.05 7.75
N ASP A 142 -1.53 -28.73 6.59
CA ASP A 142 -2.15 -30.06 6.40
C ASP A 142 -1.57 -31.15 7.31
N THR A 143 -0.34 -30.98 7.78
CA THR A 143 0.33 -31.92 8.69
C THR A 143 0.51 -31.38 10.11
N LYS A 144 -0.16 -30.28 10.47
CA LYS A 144 -0.07 -29.69 11.81
C LYS A 144 -1.20 -30.21 12.69
N SER A 145 -0.84 -30.63 13.91
CA SER A 145 -1.82 -31.06 14.92
C SER A 145 -2.58 -29.89 15.55
N GLU A 146 -1.98 -28.69 15.57
CA GLU A 146 -2.58 -27.43 16.01
C GLU A 146 -2.16 -26.30 15.04
N VAL A 147 -3.11 -25.42 14.70
CA VAL A 147 -2.93 -24.31 13.74
C VAL A 147 -2.88 -22.98 14.46
#